data_AF-A0A3B9A6Q8-F1
#
_entry.id   AF-A0A3B9A6Q8-F1
#
_cell.length_a   1.000
_cell.length_b   1.000
_cell.length_c   1.000
_cell.angle_alpha   90.00
_cell.angle_beta   90.00
_cell.angle_gamma   90.00
#
_symmetry.space_group_name_H-M   'P 1'
#
loop_
_entity.id
_entity.type
_entity.pdbx_description
1 polymer ?
#
loop_
_entity_poly.entity_id
_entity_poly.type
_entity_poly.pdbx_seq_one_letter_code
_entity_poly.pdbx_strand_id
1 'polypeptide(L)'
;MSYRRLLSIGILFCAVLLFSAPAEPPLLPASEDVKSDLWSAFSQRLQSDADFKPLAFELFTPELDTAFLTADGQTAVLWLALRDDYGRRLATEPGLALARRTAAGWQILLPADAAWKEVFASLPQQSLPSEIQ
;
A
#
# COMPACT_ATOMS: atom_id res chain seq x y z
N MET A 1 -52.71 -28.12 1.28
CA MET A 1 -51.37 -27.60 1.60
C MET A 1 -51.50 -26.13 1.96
N SER A 2 -51.18 -25.75 3.21
CA SER A 2 -51.62 -24.44 3.76
C SER A 2 -50.70 -23.29 3.34
N TYR A 3 -51.32 -22.16 2.99
CA TYR A 3 -50.72 -20.88 2.58
C TYR A 3 -49.61 -20.39 3.55
N ARG A 4 -49.66 -20.82 4.82
CA ARG A 4 -48.66 -20.54 5.86
C ARG A 4 -47.30 -21.19 5.59
N ARG A 5 -47.23 -22.34 4.90
CA ARG A 5 -45.95 -22.99 4.55
C ARG A 5 -45.27 -22.35 3.33
N LEU A 6 -46.08 -21.81 2.39
CA LEU A 6 -45.57 -21.08 1.22
C LEU A 6 -45.00 -19.71 1.62
N LEU A 7 -45.60 -19.03 2.59
CA LEU A 7 -45.10 -17.75 3.10
C LEU A 7 -43.74 -17.88 3.83
N SER A 8 -43.53 -18.99 4.57
CA SER A 8 -42.27 -19.25 5.28
C SER A 8 -41.09 -19.53 4.35
N ILE A 9 -41.33 -20.16 3.20
CA ILE A 9 -40.28 -20.46 2.21
C ILE A 9 -39.87 -19.18 1.46
N GLY A 10 -40.81 -18.27 1.19
CA GLY A 10 -40.51 -16.98 0.56
C GLY A 10 -39.64 -16.06 1.43
N ILE A 11 -39.83 -16.09 2.76
CA ILE A 11 -39.02 -15.29 3.70
C ILE A 11 -37.62 -15.88 3.90
N LEU A 12 -37.48 -17.22 3.86
CA LEU A 12 -36.17 -17.87 3.99
C LEU A 12 -35.28 -17.65 2.74
N PHE A 13 -35.87 -17.49 1.56
CA PHE A 13 -35.12 -17.27 0.31
C PHE A 13 -34.60 -15.83 0.14
N CYS A 14 -35.22 -14.84 0.80
CA CYS A 14 -34.73 -13.45 0.79
C CYS A 14 -33.55 -13.21 1.76
N ALA A 15 -33.31 -14.09 2.73
CA ALA A 15 -32.26 -13.88 3.72
C ALA A 15 -30.85 -14.32 3.25
N VAL A 16 -30.73 -15.08 2.15
CA VAL A 16 -29.45 -15.67 1.70
C VAL A 16 -28.74 -14.79 0.65
N LEU A 17 -29.38 -13.74 0.13
CA LEU A 17 -28.77 -12.83 -0.86
C LEU A 17 -27.97 -11.67 -0.24
N LEU A 18 -27.85 -11.61 1.08
CA LEU A 18 -27.09 -10.58 1.77
C LEU A 18 -25.75 -11.15 2.22
N PHE A 19 -24.66 -10.50 1.79
CA PHE A 19 -23.26 -10.71 2.17
C PHE A 19 -22.47 -11.75 1.39
N SER A 20 -22.26 -11.48 0.09
CA SER A 20 -20.91 -11.62 -0.44
C SER A 20 -20.31 -10.22 -0.48
N ALA A 21 -19.52 -9.85 0.53
CA ALA A 21 -18.69 -8.65 0.44
C ALA A 21 -17.68 -8.90 -0.69
N PRO A 22 -17.55 -7.99 -1.68
CA PRO A 22 -16.50 -8.14 -2.68
C PRO A 22 -15.16 -8.17 -1.93
N ALA A 23 -14.34 -9.18 -2.22
CA ALA A 23 -12.98 -9.22 -1.71
C ALA A 23 -12.27 -7.92 -2.12
N GLU A 24 -11.58 -7.29 -1.17
CA GLU A 24 -10.90 -6.03 -1.43
C GLU A 24 -9.84 -6.26 -2.54
N PRO A 25 -9.87 -5.47 -3.63
CA PRO A 25 -9.05 -5.77 -4.80
C PRO A 25 -7.55 -5.71 -4.44
N PRO A 26 -6.73 -6.62 -4.99
CA PRO A 26 -5.31 -6.68 -4.68
C PRO A 26 -4.58 -5.43 -5.18
N LEU A 27 -3.38 -5.20 -4.62
CA LEU A 27 -2.47 -4.21 -5.18
C LEU A 27 -2.01 -4.63 -6.59
N LEU A 28 -1.91 -3.65 -7.48
CA LEU A 28 -1.50 -3.83 -8.87
C LEU A 28 -0.08 -3.30 -9.07
N PRO A 29 0.78 -3.97 -9.84
CA PRO A 29 2.12 -3.43 -10.12
C PRO A 29 2.03 -2.08 -10.82
N ALA A 30 2.81 -1.11 -10.37
CA ALA A 30 2.91 0.20 -11.02
C ALA A 30 3.65 0.07 -12.36
N SER A 31 3.26 0.90 -13.34
CA SER A 31 4.03 1.05 -14.59
C SER A 31 5.36 1.76 -14.33
N GLU A 32 6.31 1.64 -15.27
CA GLU A 32 7.63 2.26 -15.14
C GLU A 32 7.56 3.79 -15.02
N ASP A 33 6.65 4.45 -15.74
CA ASP A 33 6.43 5.90 -15.62
C ASP A 33 5.99 6.29 -14.20
N VAL A 34 5.05 5.53 -13.62
CA VAL A 34 4.56 5.78 -12.25
C VAL A 34 5.66 5.49 -11.23
N LYS A 35 6.47 4.44 -11.43
CA LYS A 35 7.63 4.16 -10.58
C LYS A 35 8.63 5.31 -10.60
N SER A 36 8.90 5.88 -11.78
CA SER A 36 9.77 7.05 -11.93
C SER A 36 9.24 8.27 -11.16
N ASP A 37 7.94 8.56 -11.31
CA ASP A 37 7.29 9.67 -10.60
C ASP A 37 7.31 9.48 -9.07
N LEU A 38 7.03 8.27 -8.60
CA LEU A 38 7.08 7.91 -7.18
C LEU A 38 8.49 8.02 -6.62
N TRP A 39 9.50 7.57 -7.37
CA TRP A 39 10.89 7.65 -6.95
C TRP A 39 11.40 9.09 -6.87
N SER A 40 10.98 9.94 -7.82
CA SER A 40 11.24 11.37 -7.80
C SER A 40 10.65 12.04 -6.55
N ALA A 41 9.37 11.75 -6.24
CA ALA A 41 8.71 12.27 -5.05
C ALA A 41 9.37 11.79 -3.75
N PHE A 42 9.79 10.52 -3.69
CA PHE A 42 10.52 9.94 -2.56
C PHE A 42 11.86 10.63 -2.34
N SER A 43 12.64 10.79 -3.40
CA SER A 43 13.93 11.48 -3.36
C SER A 43 13.77 12.92 -2.89
N GLN A 44 12.75 13.63 -3.38
CA GLN A 44 12.44 15.00 -2.97
C GLN A 44 12.04 15.08 -1.49
N ARG A 45 11.20 14.14 -1.00
CA ARG A 45 10.79 14.05 0.41
C ARG A 45 12.00 13.89 1.34
N LEU A 46 12.95 13.03 0.98
CA LEU A 46 14.16 12.81 1.77
C LEU A 46 15.13 14.01 1.76
N GLN A 47 15.13 14.81 0.70
CA GLN A 47 15.97 16.01 0.61
C GLN A 47 15.36 17.20 1.36
N SER A 48 14.04 17.32 1.36
CA SER A 48 13.32 18.50 1.88
C SER A 48 13.19 18.51 3.40
N ASP A 49 13.31 17.35 4.05
CA ASP A 49 13.08 17.19 5.48
C ASP A 49 14.33 16.63 6.17
N ALA A 50 15.32 17.51 6.36
CA ALA A 50 16.62 17.15 6.90
C ALA A 50 16.54 16.67 8.36
N ASP A 51 15.51 17.08 9.10
CA ASP A 51 15.29 16.70 10.51
C ASP A 51 14.58 15.35 10.66
N PHE A 52 14.09 14.76 9.55
CA PHE A 52 13.31 13.53 9.56
C PHE A 52 13.77 12.53 8.51
N LYS A 53 15.02 12.06 8.67
CA LYS A 53 15.51 10.88 7.96
C LYS A 53 15.45 9.67 8.87
N PRO A 54 14.78 8.58 8.46
CA PRO A 54 14.92 7.30 9.14
C PRO A 54 16.41 6.94 9.27
N LEU A 55 16.84 6.49 10.45
CA LEU A 55 18.23 6.09 10.72
C LEU A 55 18.76 5.09 9.67
N ALA A 56 17.89 4.20 9.18
CA ALA A 56 18.23 3.27 8.11
C ALA A 56 18.72 3.97 6.84
N PHE A 57 18.20 5.14 6.50
CA PHE A 57 18.60 5.91 5.32
C PHE A 57 19.80 6.84 5.57
N GLU A 58 20.26 6.96 6.82
CA GLU A 58 21.56 7.55 7.14
C GLU A 58 22.70 6.56 6.94
N LEU A 59 22.43 5.27 7.18
CA LEU A 59 23.40 4.19 7.08
C LEU A 59 23.41 3.51 5.71
N PHE A 60 22.30 3.59 4.98
CA PHE A 60 22.11 2.92 3.70
C PHE A 60 21.45 3.83 2.68
N THR A 61 21.80 3.64 1.41
CA THR A 61 21.16 4.36 0.31
C THR A 61 19.92 3.59 -0.14
N PRO A 62 18.71 4.15 -0.02
CA PRO A 62 17.51 3.52 -0.56
C PRO A 62 17.52 3.51 -2.09
N GLU A 63 16.90 2.50 -2.68
CA GLU A 63 16.65 2.35 -4.11
C GLU A 63 15.25 1.76 -4.30
N LEU A 64 14.47 2.27 -5.25
CA LEU A 64 13.19 1.66 -5.59
C LEU A 64 13.41 0.28 -6.22
N ASP A 65 12.87 -0.75 -5.59
CA ASP A 65 12.85 -2.11 -6.14
C ASP A 65 11.60 -2.32 -6.99
N THR A 66 10.44 -2.09 -6.38
CA THR A 66 9.15 -2.14 -7.06
C THR A 66 8.15 -1.20 -6.40
N ALA A 67 7.04 -0.96 -7.08
CA ALA A 67 5.92 -0.25 -6.50
C ALA A 67 4.61 -0.89 -6.93
N PHE A 68 3.62 -0.79 -6.06
CA PHE A 68 2.27 -1.25 -6.32
C PHE A 68 1.27 -0.14 -6.04
N LEU A 69 0.11 -0.22 -6.66
CA LEU A 69 -0.99 0.74 -6.54
C LEU A 69 -2.23 0.03 -6.02
N THR A 70 -3.04 0.74 -5.23
CA THR A 70 -4.43 0.37 -5.01
C THR A 70 -5.20 0.41 -6.33
N ALA A 71 -6.30 -0.35 -6.43
CA ALA A 71 -7.08 -0.44 -7.67
C ALA A 71 -7.66 0.92 -8.14
N ASP A 72 -7.86 1.87 -7.22
CA ASP A 72 -8.28 3.24 -7.51
C ASP A 72 -7.12 4.19 -7.91
N GLY A 73 -5.88 3.71 -7.86
CA GLY A 73 -4.66 4.46 -8.16
C GLY A 73 -4.40 5.63 -7.22
N GLN A 74 -5.04 5.68 -6.05
CA GLN A 74 -4.89 6.79 -5.09
C GLN A 74 -3.76 6.56 -4.08
N THR A 75 -3.42 5.30 -3.83
CA THR A 75 -2.36 4.92 -2.88
C THR A 75 -1.33 4.07 -3.59
N ALA A 76 -0.06 4.32 -3.31
CA ALA A 76 1.04 3.48 -3.75
C ALA A 76 1.79 2.90 -2.55
N VAL A 77 2.34 1.71 -2.74
CA VAL A 77 3.26 1.04 -1.81
C VAL A 77 4.59 0.92 -2.52
N LEU A 78 5.64 1.52 -1.97
CA LEU A 78 6.99 1.49 -2.50
C LEU A 78 7.81 0.48 -1.71
N TRP A 79 8.41 -0.47 -2.44
CA TRP A 79 9.34 -1.44 -1.92
C TRP A 79 10.75 -0.97 -2.20
N LEU A 80 11.53 -0.80 -1.14
CA LEU A 80 12.84 -0.21 -1.21
C LEU A 80 13.90 -1.26 -0.95
N ALA A 81 14.82 -1.41 -1.89
CA ALA A 81 16.10 -2.02 -1.63
C ALA A 81 17.00 -1.03 -0.87
N LEU A 82 17.94 -1.56 -0.10
CA LEU A 82 18.97 -0.76 0.57
C LEU A 82 20.34 -1.14 0.01
N ARG A 83 21.19 -0.14 -0.22
CA ARG A 83 22.60 -0.31 -0.59
C ARG A 83 23.51 0.18 0.51
N ASP A 84 24.61 -0.54 0.72
CA ASP A 84 25.72 -0.03 1.54
C ASP A 84 26.57 1.01 0.79
N ASP A 85 27.55 1.60 1.47
CA ASP A 85 28.46 2.60 0.92
C ASP A 85 29.33 2.08 -0.23
N TYR A 86 29.44 0.75 -0.39
CA TYR A 86 30.13 0.11 -1.51
C TYR A 86 29.19 -0.17 -2.68
N GLY A 87 27.92 0.27 -2.60
CA GLY A 87 26.89 0.07 -3.60
C GLY A 87 26.33 -1.34 -3.65
N ARG A 88 26.63 -2.20 -2.68
CA ARG A 88 26.11 -3.57 -2.63
C ARG A 88 24.69 -3.55 -2.11
N ARG A 89 23.77 -4.19 -2.84
CA ARG A 89 22.38 -4.36 -2.41
C ARG A 89 22.34 -5.35 -1.24
N LEU A 90 21.75 -4.92 -0.13
CA LEU A 90 21.58 -5.73 1.05
C LEU A 90 20.44 -6.73 0.83
N ALA A 91 20.64 -7.97 1.29
CA ALA A 91 19.61 -9.02 1.28
C ALA A 91 18.71 -8.99 2.53
N THR A 92 18.66 -7.84 3.22
CA THR A 92 17.85 -7.63 4.43
C THR A 92 16.46 -7.12 4.08
N GLU A 93 15.55 -7.14 5.07
CA GLU A 93 14.15 -6.71 4.93
C GLU A 93 14.04 -5.39 4.14
N PRO A 94 13.24 -5.36 3.05
CA PRO A 94 13.10 -4.18 2.21
C PRO A 94 12.51 -3.03 3.02
N GLY A 95 13.00 -1.82 2.77
CA GLY A 95 12.35 -0.62 3.29
C GLY A 95 10.95 -0.47 2.70
N LEU A 96 10.03 0.10 3.48
CA LEU A 96 8.66 0.35 3.03
C LEU A 96 8.36 1.85 3.11
N ALA A 97 7.81 2.39 2.03
CA ALA A 97 7.19 3.71 2.02
C ALA A 97 5.80 3.63 1.39
N LEU A 98 4.93 4.55 1.76
CA LEU A 98 3.62 4.71 1.14
C LEU A 98 3.62 6.02 0.35
N ALA A 99 2.74 6.11 -0.63
CA ALA A 99 2.44 7.36 -1.29
C ALA A 99 0.94 7.55 -1.42
N ARG A 100 0.48 8.79 -1.33
CA ARG A 100 -0.88 9.19 -1.65
C ARG A 100 -0.88 10.14 -2.82
N ARG A 101 -1.81 9.95 -3.75
CA ARG A 101 -2.01 10.87 -4.86
C ARG A 101 -2.70 12.14 -4.37
N THR A 102 -2.15 13.29 -4.74
CA THR A 102 -2.70 14.61 -4.45
C THR A 102 -2.82 15.42 -5.74
N ALA A 103 -3.44 16.60 -5.67
CA ALA A 103 -3.49 17.53 -6.81
C ALA A 103 -2.09 18.00 -7.27
N ALA A 104 -1.09 17.98 -6.39
CA ALA A 104 0.28 18.38 -6.69
C ALA A 104 1.18 17.20 -7.13
N GLY A 105 0.65 15.98 -7.20
CA GLY A 105 1.40 14.77 -7.48
C GLY A 105 1.45 13.82 -6.28
N TRP A 106 2.47 12.96 -6.24
CA TRP A 106 2.63 11.97 -5.17
C TRP A 106 3.16 12.61 -3.90
N GLN A 107 2.43 12.44 -2.81
CA GLN A 107 2.89 12.75 -1.46
C GLN A 107 3.42 11.47 -0.81
N ILE A 108 4.67 11.48 -0.38
CA ILE A 108 5.32 10.34 0.26
C ILE A 108 5.07 10.36 1.76
N LEU A 109 4.78 9.17 2.28
CA LEU A 109 4.57 8.89 3.69
C LEU A 109 5.59 7.83 4.15
N LEU A 110 6.31 8.15 5.21
CA LEU A 110 7.26 7.29 5.90
C LEU A 110 6.65 6.77 7.21
N PRO A 111 7.16 5.68 7.81
CA PRO A 111 6.59 5.06 9.00
C PRO A 111 6.31 5.98 10.19
N ALA A 112 7.11 7.03 10.33
CA ALA A 112 6.99 7.95 11.45
C ALA A 112 6.06 9.17 11.15
N ASP A 113 5.54 9.30 9.92
CA ASP A 113 4.55 10.33 9.58
C ASP A 113 3.20 10.02 10.27
N ALA A 114 2.51 11.05 10.77
CA ALA A 114 1.26 10.89 11.50
C ALA A 114 0.15 10.17 10.71
N ALA A 115 0.10 10.38 9.40
CA ALA A 115 -0.89 9.76 8.51
C ALA A 115 -0.56 8.30 8.14
N TRP A 116 0.65 7.80 8.48
CA TRP A 116 1.10 6.47 8.10
C TRP A 116 0.12 5.37 8.50
N LYS A 117 -0.27 5.34 9.78
CA LYS A 117 -1.08 4.26 10.34
C LYS A 117 -2.45 4.16 9.67
N GLU A 118 -3.05 5.29 9.34
CA GLU A 118 -4.34 5.36 8.65
C GLU A 118 -4.22 4.81 7.22
N VAL A 119 -3.24 5.29 6.46
CA VAL A 119 -3.06 4.87 5.06
C VAL A 119 -2.64 3.40 4.98
N PHE A 120 -1.72 2.96 5.85
CA PHE A 120 -1.32 1.55 5.92
C PHE A 120 -2.50 0.64 6.26
N ALA A 121 -3.37 1.02 7.20
CA ALA A 121 -4.56 0.24 7.57
C ALA A 121 -5.64 0.20 6.47
N SER A 122 -5.59 1.14 5.51
CA SER A 122 -6.48 1.16 4.34
C SER A 122 -6.00 0.26 3.19
N LEU A 123 -4.80 -0.32 3.30
CA LEU A 123 -4.31 -1.26 2.29
C LEU A 123 -5.08 -2.58 2.37
N PRO A 124 -5.34 -3.26 1.24
CA PRO A 124 -5.97 -4.56 1.24
C PRO A 124 -5.16 -5.54 2.11
N GLN A 125 -5.78 -6.19 3.11
CA GLN A 125 -5.06 -7.00 4.11
C GLN A 125 -4.24 -8.18 3.51
N GLN A 126 -4.60 -8.62 2.30
CA GLN A 126 -3.94 -9.71 1.58
C GLN A 126 -2.85 -9.23 0.59
N SER A 127 -2.53 -7.94 0.59
CA SER A 127 -1.64 -7.33 -0.40
C SER A 127 -0.22 -7.07 0.07
N LEU A 128 0.03 -7.21 1.38
CA LEU A 128 1.38 -7.19 1.94
C LEU A 128 1.93 -8.62 1.96
N PRO A 129 3.17 -8.85 1.48
CA PRO A 129 3.88 -10.11 1.63
C PRO A 129 3.94 -10.53 3.10
N SER A 130 3.94 -11.84 3.32
CA SER A 130 3.85 -12.50 4.62
C SER A 130 4.88 -12.02 5.64
N GLU A 131 5.99 -11.45 5.20
CA GLU A 131 7.09 -10.94 6.01
C GLU A 131 6.72 -9.68 6.82
N ILE A 132 5.64 -8.96 6.45
CA ILE A 132 5.21 -7.69 7.08
C ILE A 132 3.82 -7.81 7.77
N GLN A 133 3.30 -9.04 7.92
CA GLN A 133 2.03 -9.33 8.61
C GLN A 133 2.18 -9.56 10.12
#